data_AF-W1DJT9-F1
#
_entry.id   AF-W1DJT9-F1
#
_cell.length_a   1.000
_cell.length_b   1.000
_cell.length_c   1.000
_cell.angle_alpha   90.00
_cell.angle_beta   90.00
_cell.angle_gamma   90.00
#
_symmetry.space_group_name_H-M   'P 1'
#
loop_
_entity.id
_entity.type
_entity.pdbx_description
1 polymer ?
#
loop_
_entity_poly.entity_id
_entity_poly.type
_entity_poly.pdbx_seq_one_letter_code
_entity_poly.pdbx_strand_id
1 'polypeptide(L)' 'MVSVKSARGLLRVRAEASHCLTRAAVIRHFARAINFEQYCRDLASAGVFKWIVDLEEETRHYWSKDNTLLYKECLMPP' A
#
# COMPACT_ATOMS: atom_id res chain seq x y z
N MET A 1 21.01 -5.57 5.88
CA MET A 1 19.84 -5.40 4.99
C MET A 1 19.24 -6.76 4.75
N VAL A 2 17.95 -6.94 5.06
CA VAL A 2 17.22 -8.20 4.82
C VAL A 2 16.33 -7.99 3.59
N SER A 3 16.35 -8.93 2.64
CA SER A 3 15.45 -8.94 1.50
C SER A 3 14.66 -10.24 1.49
N VAL A 4 13.34 -10.13 1.37
CA VAL A 4 12.44 -11.28 1.34
C VAL A 4 11.70 -11.26 0.01
N LYS A 5 11.81 -12.35 -0.75
CA LYS A 5 11.06 -12.56 -2.00
C LYS A 5 10.00 -13.62 -1.77
N SER A 6 8.76 -13.32 -2.12
CA SER A 6 7.67 -14.29 -2.08
C SER A 6 7.63 -15.12 -3.37
N ALA A 7 7.22 -16.38 -3.27
CA ALA A 7 6.91 -17.24 -4.41
C ALA A 7 5.51 -16.99 -5.02
N ARG A 8 4.73 -16.06 -4.45
CA ARG A 8 3.42 -15.65 -4.98
C ARG A 8 3.57 -15.02 -6.37
N GLY A 9 2.51 -15.12 -7.16
CA GLY A 9 2.44 -14.48 -8.48
C GLY A 9 2.62 -12.96 -8.42
N LEU A 10 3.13 -12.39 -9.50
CA LEU A 10 3.28 -10.95 -9.65
C LEU A 10 1.92 -10.29 -9.92
N LEU A 11 1.69 -9.13 -9.32
CA LEU A 11 0.51 -8.30 -9.57
C LEU A 11 0.85 -7.21 -10.58
N ARG A 12 -0.04 -6.99 -11.55
CA ARG A 12 0.06 -5.84 -12.46
C ARG A 12 -0.44 -4.59 -11.73
N VAL A 13 0.45 -3.61 -11.57
CA VAL A 13 0.10 -2.30 -11.02
C VAL A 13 -0.56 -1.44 -12.11
N ARG A 14 -1.67 -0.78 -11.78
CA ARG A 14 -2.36 0.15 -12.69
C ARG A 14 -1.46 1.37 -12.98
N ALA A 15 -1.49 1.86 -14.22
CA ALA A 15 -0.67 3.01 -14.60
C ALA A 15 -1.20 4.31 -13.97
N GLU A 16 -2.52 4.51 -13.97
CA GLU A 16 -3.17 5.67 -13.36
C GLU A 16 -3.36 5.44 -11.86
N ALA A 17 -2.61 6.20 -11.07
CA ALA A 17 -2.71 6.12 -9.63
C ALA A 17 -3.88 6.93 -9.07
N SER A 18 -4.44 6.47 -7.96
CA SER A 18 -5.59 7.12 -7.30
C SER A 18 -5.40 7.20 -5.79
N HIS A 19 -5.37 8.43 -5.28
CA HIS A 19 -5.35 8.72 -3.84
C HIS A 19 -6.58 8.13 -3.13
N CYS A 20 -7.77 8.30 -3.71
CA CYS A 20 -9.03 7.81 -3.13
C CYS A 20 -9.07 6.29 -3.01
N LEU A 21 -8.68 5.57 -4.07
CA LEU A 21 -8.64 4.10 -4.06
C LEU A 21 -7.56 3.58 -3.11
N THR A 22 -6.40 4.23 -3.05
CA THR A 22 -5.34 3.88 -2.10
C THR A 22 -5.85 3.98 -0.67
N ARG A 23 -6.43 5.14 -0.30
CA ARG A 23 -7.00 5.33 1.04
C ARG A 23 -8.10 4.32 1.37
N ALA A 24 -9.00 4.03 0.42
CA ALA A 24 -10.07 3.06 0.61
C ALA A 24 -9.54 1.64 0.86
N ALA A 25 -8.54 1.19 0.10
CA ALA A 25 -7.90 -0.11 0.28
C ALA A 25 -7.28 -0.25 1.69
N VAL A 26 -6.60 0.80 2.13
CA VAL A 26 -5.96 0.87 3.46
C VAL A 26 -6.99 0.79 4.58
N ILE A 27 -8.03 1.64 4.53
CA ILE A 27 -9.11 1.62 5.54
C ILE A 27 -9.75 0.24 5.62
N ARG A 28 -10.08 -0.37 4.48
CA ARG A 28 -10.71 -1.70 4.46
C ARG A 28 -9.82 -2.78 5.09
N HIS A 29 -8.51 -2.75 4.82
CA HIS A 29 -7.59 -3.74 5.38
C HIS A 29 -7.46 -3.61 6.90
N PHE A 30 -7.26 -2.39 7.39
CA PHE A 30 -7.07 -2.16 8.84
C PHE A 30 -8.36 -2.21 9.65
N ALA A 31 -9.51 -1.95 9.03
CA ALA A 31 -10.82 -2.28 9.61
C ALA A 31 -11.11 -3.80 9.62
N ARG A 32 -10.15 -4.64 9.22
CA ARG A 32 -10.25 -6.11 9.09
C ARG A 32 -11.36 -6.59 8.13
N ALA A 33 -11.77 -5.73 7.20
CA ALA A 33 -12.80 -6.07 6.21
C ALA A 33 -12.25 -6.90 5.03
N ILE A 34 -10.93 -6.85 4.79
CA ILE A 34 -10.26 -7.63 3.74
C ILE A 34 -8.94 -8.23 4.26
N ASN A 35 -8.57 -9.39 3.70
CA ASN A 35 -7.30 -10.04 4.02
C ASN A 35 -6.11 -9.37 3.30
N PHE A 36 -4.89 -9.78 3.65
CA PHE A 36 -3.66 -9.21 3.10
C PHE A 36 -3.53 -9.38 1.57
N GLU A 37 -3.97 -10.51 1.02
CA GLU A 37 -3.87 -10.75 -0.42
C GLU A 37 -4.79 -9.80 -1.21
N GLN A 38 -6.04 -9.65 -0.76
CA GLN A 38 -6.96 -8.71 -1.38
C GLN A 38 -6.48 -7.26 -1.22
N TYR A 39 -5.89 -6.94 -0.07
CA TYR A 39 -5.26 -5.64 0.15
C TYR A 39 -4.14 -5.36 -0.87
N CYS A 40 -3.24 -6.31 -1.13
CA CYS A 40 -2.21 -6.14 -2.17
C CYS A 40 -2.81 -5.94 -3.57
N ARG A 41 -3.89 -6.65 -3.91
CA ARG A 41 -4.59 -6.47 -5.20
C ARG A 41 -5.25 -5.09 -5.30
N ASP A 42 -5.92 -4.66 -4.25
CA ASP A 42 -6.59 -3.36 -4.19
C ASP A 42 -5.56 -2.23 -4.33
N LEU A 43 -4.42 -2.30 -3.63
CA LEU A 43 -3.30 -1.36 -3.77
C LEU A 43 -2.74 -1.33 -5.19
N ALA A 44 -2.47 -2.50 -5.79
CA ALA A 44 -1.99 -2.57 -7.16
C ALA A 44 -3.00 -1.97 -8.16
N SER A 45 -4.29 -2.21 -7.96
CA SER A 45 -5.38 -1.64 -8.77
C SER A 45 -5.53 -0.12 -8.60
N ALA A 46 -5.13 0.40 -7.44
CA ALA A 46 -5.07 1.84 -7.13
C ALA A 46 -3.80 2.52 -7.67
N GLY A 47 -2.87 1.76 -8.26
CA GLY A 47 -1.62 2.28 -8.82
C GLY A 47 -0.46 2.38 -7.82
N VAL A 48 -0.59 1.77 -6.64
CA VAL A 48 0.50 1.70 -5.65
C VAL A 48 1.54 0.69 -6.12
N PHE A 49 2.77 1.17 -6.32
CA PHE A 49 3.91 0.35 -6.73
C PHE A 49 4.75 -0.12 -5.54
N LYS A 50 4.92 0.74 -4.52
CA LYS A 50 5.63 0.43 -3.28
C LYS A 50 4.96 1.12 -2.10
N TRP A 51 5.11 0.54 -0.91
CA TRP A 51 4.87 1.25 0.33
C TRP A 51 6.10 1.15 1.23
N ILE A 52 6.33 2.21 2.00
CA ILE A 52 7.46 2.33 2.92
C ILE A 52 6.88 2.52 4.31
N VAL A 53 7.31 1.67 5.24
CA VAL A 53 6.99 1.81 6.66
C VAL A 53 8.22 2.41 7.33
N ASP A 54 8.04 3.60 7.89
CA ASP A 54 9.01 4.25 8.74
C ASP A 54 8.63 3.98 10.19
N LEU A 55 9.50 3.29 10.92
CA LEU A 55 9.25 2.91 12.30
C LEU A 55 9.69 3.99 13.29
N GLU A 56 10.60 4.88 12.90
CA GLU A 56 11.04 6.00 13.73
C GLU A 56 9.97 7.10 13.71
N GLU A 57 9.45 7.39 12.51
CA GLU A 57 8.36 8.36 12.32
C GLU A 57 6.96 7.75 12.51
N GLU A 58 6.86 6.46 12.84
CA GLU A 58 5.62 5.70 12.99
C GLU A 58 4.61 5.92 11.84
N THR A 59 5.11 6.01 10.60
CA THR A 59 4.30 6.34 9.43
C THR A 59 4.42 5.31 8.32
N ARG A 60 3.39 5.26 7.48
CA ARG A 60 3.41 4.49 6.24
C ARG A 60 3.07 5.36 5.05
N HIS A 61 3.93 5.26 4.03
CA HIS A 61 3.84 6.03 2.81
C HIS A 61 3.59 5.10 1.61
N TYR A 62 2.60 5.41 0.79
CA TYR A 62 2.23 4.66 -0.41
C TYR A 62 2.60 5.45 -1.66
N TRP A 63 3.32 4.84 -2.57
CA TRP A 63 3.91 5.51 -3.73
C TRP A 63 3.51 4.84 -5.03
N SER A 64 3.24 5.64 -6.04
CA SER A 64 3.12 5.19 -7.43
C SER A 64 4.49 4.95 -8.07
N LYS A 65 4.47 4.43 -9.31
CA LYS A 65 5.68 4.09 -10.08
C LYS A 65 6.52 5.32 -10.46
N ASP A 66 5.87 6.46 -10.65
CA ASP A 66 6.46 7.77 -10.93
C ASP A 66 6.91 8.54 -9.66
N ASN A 67 6.99 7.85 -8.51
CA ASN A 67 7.35 8.44 -7.21
C ASN A 67 6.39 9.55 -6.73
N THR A 68 5.12 9.53 -7.16
CA THR A 68 4.09 10.38 -6.57
C THR A 68 3.60 9.76 -5.25
N LEU A 69 3.55 10.56 -4.18
CA LEU A 69 3.00 10.13 -2.89
C LEU A 69 1.48 10.06 -2.99
N LEU A 70 0.91 8.86 -2.85
CA LEU A 70 -0.53 8.62 -2.99
C LEU A 70 -1.27 8.74 -1.67
N TYR A 71 -0.67 8.24 -0.60
CA TYR A 71 -1.27 8.28 0.73
C TYR A 71 -0.21 8.19 1.82
N LYS A 72 -0.48 8.82 2.97
CA LYS A 72 0.30 8.74 4.20
C LYS A 72 -0.65 8.48 5.36
N GLU A 73 -0.28 7.57 6.25
CA GLU A 73 -0.99 7.30 7.50
C GLU A 73 -0.01 7.10 8.67
N CYS A 74 -0.50 7.30 9.89
CA CYS A 74 0.20 6.90 11.10
C CYS A 74 -0.08 5.42 11.38
N LEU A 75 0.94 4.68 11.82
CA LEU A 75 0.82 3.26 12.17
C LEU A 75 -0.02 3.05 13.44
N MET A 76 0.08 4.00 14.36
CA MET A 76 -0.67 4.03 15.62
C MET A 76 -1.52 5.30 15.63
N PRO A 77 -2.78 5.25 15.15
CA PRO A 77 -3.73 6.32 15.42
C PRO A 77 -3.96 6.43 16.95
N PRO A 78 -4.19 7.65 17.47
CA PRO A 78 -4.36 7.90 18.91
C PRO A 78 -5.54 7.16 19.53
#